data_AF-A0A849FXA2-F1
#
_entry.id   AF-A0A849FXA2-F1
#
_cell.length_a   1.000
_cell.length_b   1.000
_cell.length_c   1.000
_cell.angle_alpha   90.00
_cell.angle_beta   90.00
_cell.angle_gamma   90.00
#
_symmetry.space_group_name_H-M   'P 1'
#
loop_
_entity.id
_entity.type
_entity.pdbx_description
1 polymer ?
#
loop_
_entity_poly.entity_id
_entity_poly.type
_entity_poly.pdbx_seq_one_letter_code
_entity_poly.pdbx_strand_id
1 'polypeptide(L)'
;MDGALSKPDSQSGSSDSRLTTADGRPLKAALAQAEAKARRKAFFLVMPLFLFVLITFVSPIGQLLHRSVNNPGFTTHENLGTGVKTPIMVNLRQWFDENPSGTDPDESAYTALAADLVTLRELKAPGQVGTRINYERSGSRSLFTKTARKAQKLEAPFKEAILDVDEDWADPKLWSVMRGASSAYTFNFYLAALDMARDETGQVTAVDQKRQVYVKLFTRTLMLSLLITFMCFLLAYPVAHLLATLPLRYSN
;
A
#
# COMPACT_ATOMS: atom_id res chain seq x y z
N MET A 1 43.37 16.58 90.37
CA MET A 1 42.46 15.43 90.29
C MET A 1 41.28 15.84 89.42
N ASP A 2 41.51 16.15 88.14
CA ASP A 2 41.84 15.21 87.03
C ASP A 2 40.72 14.23 86.74
N GLY A 3 40.25 14.26 85.49
CA GLY A 3 39.30 13.32 84.90
C GLY A 3 38.13 14.03 84.22
N ALA A 4 38.39 14.81 83.17
CA ALA A 4 38.31 14.38 81.76
C ALA A 4 36.85 14.15 81.29
N LEU A 5 36.22 15.18 80.71
CA LEU A 5 36.12 15.45 79.27
C LEU A 5 35.38 14.40 78.43
N SER A 6 34.28 14.88 77.85
CA SER A 6 33.83 14.65 76.47
C SER A 6 33.33 13.26 76.09
N LYS A 7 32.02 13.18 75.79
CA LYS A 7 31.56 12.54 74.56
C LYS A 7 30.43 13.36 73.90
N PRO A 8 30.38 13.38 72.55
CA PRO A 8 29.71 14.40 71.77
C PRO A 8 28.45 13.89 71.03
N ASP A 9 27.73 14.86 70.47
CA ASP A 9 26.98 14.84 69.21
C ASP A 9 25.90 13.79 68.94
N SER A 10 24.68 14.33 68.82
CA SER A 10 23.72 14.07 67.76
C SER A 10 24.29 13.36 66.52
N GLN A 11 23.77 12.18 66.20
CA GLN A 11 23.58 11.78 64.81
C GLN A 11 22.20 11.13 64.62
N SER A 12 21.33 11.90 63.98
CA SER A 12 20.30 11.42 63.07
C SER A 12 20.88 10.36 62.13
N GLY A 13 20.49 9.11 62.30
CA GLY A 13 20.80 8.03 61.39
C GLY A 13 19.50 7.35 60.99
N SER A 14 18.88 7.87 59.93
CA SER A 14 17.90 7.15 59.12
C SER A 14 18.49 5.78 58.77
N SER A 15 18.12 4.74 59.53
CA SER A 15 18.24 3.36 59.06
C SER A 15 17.15 3.17 58.02
N ASP A 16 17.48 3.61 56.81
CA ASP A 16 16.90 3.13 55.56
C ASP A 16 17.18 1.62 55.53
N SER A 17 16.36 0.88 56.28
CA SER A 17 16.37 -0.57 56.39
C SER A 17 15.93 -1.09 55.04
N ARG A 18 16.88 -1.15 54.11
CA ARG A 18 16.74 -1.72 52.78
C ARG A 18 16.00 -3.04 52.96
N LEU A 19 14.73 -3.06 52.60
CA LEU A 19 13.90 -4.24 52.64
C LEU A 19 14.62 -5.28 51.77
N THR A 20 15.12 -6.33 52.40
CA THR A 20 15.85 -7.43 51.77
C THR A 20 14.98 -8.67 51.75
N THR A 21 15.11 -9.49 50.71
CA THR A 21 14.53 -10.85 50.72
C THR A 21 15.27 -11.73 51.74
N ALA A 22 14.72 -12.90 52.10
CA ALA A 22 15.31 -13.83 53.07
C ALA A 22 16.78 -14.22 52.78
N ASP A 23 17.22 -14.08 51.51
CA ASP A 23 18.58 -14.36 51.04
C ASP A 23 19.50 -13.10 50.97
N GLY A 24 19.11 -11.97 51.58
CA GLY A 24 19.94 -10.77 51.69
C GLY A 24 20.02 -9.88 50.43
N ARG A 25 19.24 -10.18 49.39
CA ARG A 25 19.17 -9.34 48.17
C ARG A 25 18.19 -8.17 48.35
N PRO A 26 18.46 -6.98 47.82
CA PRO A 26 17.52 -5.87 47.90
C PRO A 26 16.21 -6.24 47.19
N LEU A 27 15.07 -6.09 47.88
CA LEU A 27 13.74 -6.54 47.44
C LEU A 27 13.38 -6.03 46.04
N LYS A 28 13.76 -4.78 45.74
CA LYS A 28 13.55 -4.14 44.43
C LYS A 28 14.24 -4.88 43.28
N ALA A 29 15.45 -5.41 43.51
CA ALA A 29 16.19 -6.16 42.49
C ALA A 29 15.62 -7.57 42.29
N ALA A 30 15.16 -8.22 43.36
CA ALA A 30 14.50 -9.52 43.30
C ALA A 30 13.13 -9.41 42.58
N LEU A 31 12.35 -8.36 42.89
CA LEU A 31 11.06 -8.08 42.24
C LEU A 31 11.24 -7.82 40.73
N ALA A 32 12.20 -6.96 40.35
CA ALA A 32 12.47 -6.66 38.95
C ALA A 32 12.91 -7.91 38.14
N GLN A 33 13.71 -8.81 38.74
CA GLN A 33 14.08 -10.07 38.09
C GLN A 33 12.88 -11.02 37.93
N ALA A 34 12.02 -11.13 38.95
CA ALA A 34 10.81 -11.93 38.89
C ALA A 34 9.83 -11.39 37.83
N GLU A 35 9.63 -10.07 37.78
CA GLU A 35 8.83 -9.39 36.77
C GLU A 35 9.38 -9.59 35.35
N ALA A 36 10.70 -9.48 35.15
CA ALA A 36 11.32 -9.70 33.85
C ALA A 36 11.12 -11.15 33.36
N LYS A 37 11.21 -12.13 34.26
CA LYS A 37 10.97 -13.56 33.95
C LYS A 37 9.51 -13.81 33.60
N ALA A 38 8.58 -13.23 34.37
CA ALA A 38 7.15 -13.30 34.09
C ALA A 38 6.80 -12.64 32.74
N ARG A 39 7.35 -11.46 32.46
CA ARG A 39 7.15 -10.72 31.20
C ARG A 39 7.70 -11.47 30.00
N ARG A 40 8.90 -12.06 30.10
CA ARG A 40 9.44 -12.92 29.03
C ARG A 40 8.57 -14.13 28.78
N LYS A 41 8.10 -14.80 29.84
CA LYS A 41 7.20 -15.96 29.71
C LYS A 41 5.88 -15.57 29.03
N ALA A 42 5.27 -14.45 29.44
CA ALA A 42 4.07 -13.92 28.81
C ALA A 42 4.31 -13.56 27.33
N PHE A 43 5.44 -12.92 27.02
CA PHE A 43 5.82 -12.58 25.65
C PHE A 43 5.97 -13.85 24.78
N PHE A 44 6.69 -14.87 25.24
CA PHE A 44 6.83 -16.12 24.49
C PHE A 44 5.53 -16.91 24.36
N LEU A 45 4.58 -16.72 25.28
CA LEU A 45 3.25 -17.33 25.18
C LEU A 45 2.38 -16.63 24.11
N VAL A 46 2.53 -15.31 23.94
CA VAL A 46 1.79 -14.52 22.94
C VAL A 46 2.48 -14.50 21.58
N MET A 47 3.80 -14.68 21.54
CA MET A 47 4.64 -14.60 20.33
C MET A 47 4.15 -15.52 19.18
N PRO A 48 3.73 -16.78 19.39
CA PRO A 48 3.23 -17.63 18.30
C PRO A 48 1.99 -17.05 17.62
N LEU A 49 1.03 -16.56 18.42
CA LEU A 49 -0.18 -15.93 17.90
C LEU A 49 0.14 -14.61 17.19
N PHE A 50 1.05 -13.81 17.75
CA PHE A 50 1.48 -12.56 17.14
C PHE A 50 2.18 -12.80 15.79
N LEU A 51 3.12 -13.75 15.72
CA LEU A 51 3.78 -14.13 14.46
C LEU A 51 2.79 -14.68 13.44
N PHE A 52 1.81 -15.48 13.88
CA PHE A 52 0.74 -15.95 13.01
C PHE A 52 -0.03 -14.78 12.39
N VAL A 53 -0.41 -13.77 13.17
CA VAL A 53 -1.09 -12.56 12.65
C VAL A 53 -0.19 -11.77 11.69
N LEU A 54 1.10 -11.62 12.00
CA LEU A 54 2.04 -10.93 11.10
C LEU A 54 2.16 -11.62 9.74
N ILE A 55 2.26 -12.95 9.73
CA ILE A 55 2.43 -13.73 8.50
C ILE A 55 1.12 -13.78 7.70
N THR A 56 -0.02 -13.98 8.37
CA THR A 56 -1.30 -14.23 7.69
C THR A 56 -2.07 -12.96 7.32
N PHE A 57 -1.87 -11.86 8.05
CA PHE A 57 -2.55 -10.59 7.77
C PHE A 57 -1.57 -9.51 7.30
N VAL A 58 -0.53 -9.23 8.08
CA VAL A 58 0.35 -8.07 7.80
C VAL A 58 1.15 -8.27 6.51
N SER A 59 1.67 -9.47 6.25
CA SER A 59 2.40 -9.77 5.01
C SER A 59 1.52 -9.63 3.75
N PRO A 60 0.33 -10.27 3.65
CA PRO A 60 -0.58 -10.05 2.52
C PRO A 60 -1.02 -8.59 2.35
N ILE A 61 -1.28 -7.87 3.44
CA ILE A 61 -1.61 -6.43 3.38
C ILE A 61 -0.43 -5.64 2.80
N GLY A 62 0.79 -5.91 3.25
CA GLY A 62 2.00 -5.29 2.70
C GLY A 62 2.18 -5.57 1.20
N GLN A 63 1.91 -6.81 0.77
CA GLN A 63 1.94 -7.18 -0.65
C GLN A 63 0.88 -6.43 -1.47
N LEU A 64 -0.34 -6.28 -0.94
CA LEU A 64 -1.41 -5.52 -1.58
C LEU A 64 -1.06 -4.03 -1.67
N LEU A 65 -0.49 -3.45 -0.61
CA LEU A 65 -0.01 -2.06 -0.60
C LEU A 65 1.13 -1.87 -1.61
N HIS A 66 2.07 -2.80 -1.71
CA HIS A 66 3.11 -2.73 -2.73
C HIS A 66 2.51 -2.79 -4.15
N ARG A 67 1.51 -3.65 -4.39
CA ARG A 67 0.80 -3.72 -5.68
C ARG A 67 -0.01 -2.46 -6.02
N SER A 68 -0.34 -1.63 -5.02
CA SER A 68 -1.03 -0.36 -5.26
C SER A 68 -0.13 0.70 -5.90
N VAL A 69 1.19 0.58 -5.77
CA VAL A 69 2.17 1.44 -6.45
C VAL A 69 2.88 0.73 -7.60
N ASN A 70 3.04 -0.59 -7.53
CA ASN A 70 3.73 -1.39 -8.54
C ASN A 70 2.73 -2.29 -9.30
N ASN A 71 2.45 -1.93 -10.54
CA ASN A 71 1.59 -2.68 -11.43
C ASN A 71 2.31 -2.99 -12.76
N PRO A 72 3.03 -4.13 -12.84
CA PRO A 72 3.84 -4.49 -14.01
C PRO A 72 3.00 -5.06 -15.16
N GLY A 73 1.67 -4.97 -15.10
CA GLY A 73 0.76 -5.61 -16.05
C GLY A 73 0.99 -5.22 -17.52
N PHE A 74 1.61 -4.08 -17.78
CA PHE A 74 2.00 -3.60 -19.11
C PHE A 74 3.49 -3.85 -19.44
N THR A 75 4.35 -4.12 -18.45
CA THR A 75 5.81 -4.18 -18.61
C THR A 75 6.37 -5.59 -18.55
N THR A 76 5.69 -6.49 -17.85
CA THR A 76 6.19 -7.85 -17.59
C THR A 76 5.04 -8.84 -17.58
N HIS A 77 5.22 -9.95 -18.29
CA HIS A 77 4.35 -11.12 -18.21
C HIS A 77 5.00 -12.17 -17.31
N GLU A 78 4.21 -12.76 -16.40
CA GLU A 78 4.66 -13.88 -15.57
C GLU A 78 3.87 -15.12 -15.95
N ASN A 79 4.57 -16.16 -16.40
CA ASN A 79 3.91 -17.43 -16.71
C ASN A 79 3.54 -18.16 -15.42
N LEU A 80 2.25 -18.33 -15.16
CA LEU A 80 1.76 -18.93 -13.92
C LEU A 80 2.19 -20.38 -13.70
N GLY A 81 2.53 -21.12 -14.77
CA GLY A 81 2.99 -22.50 -14.69
C GLY A 81 4.48 -22.65 -14.41
N THR A 82 5.32 -21.76 -14.96
CA THR A 82 6.78 -21.85 -14.84
C THR A 82 7.41 -20.81 -13.91
N GLY A 83 6.65 -19.77 -13.52
CA GLY A 83 7.15 -18.62 -12.75
C GLY A 83 8.09 -17.70 -13.53
N VAL A 84 8.29 -17.95 -14.84
CA VAL A 84 9.22 -17.17 -15.66
C VAL A 84 8.62 -15.79 -15.95
N LYS A 85 9.41 -14.75 -15.67
CA LYS A 85 9.08 -13.35 -15.96
C LYS A 85 9.71 -12.93 -17.27
N THR A 86 8.88 -12.49 -18.21
CA THR A 86 9.29 -12.05 -19.54
C THR A 86 8.94 -10.58 -19.72
N PRO A 87 9.91 -9.71 -20.10
CA PRO A 87 9.61 -8.34 -20.49
C PRO A 87 8.67 -8.31 -21.70
N ILE A 88 7.68 -7.43 -21.65
CA ILE A 88 6.72 -7.19 -22.74
C ILE A 88 6.64 -5.70 -23.01
N MET A 89 6.01 -5.33 -24.13
CA MET A 89 5.90 -3.94 -24.58
C MET A 89 7.27 -3.26 -24.65
N VAL A 90 8.32 -3.97 -25.05
CA VAL A 90 9.70 -3.45 -24.94
C VAL A 90 9.92 -2.37 -25.99
N ASN A 91 9.48 -2.62 -27.23
CA ASN A 91 9.68 -1.71 -28.34
C ASN A 91 8.89 -0.42 -28.15
N LEU A 92 7.61 -0.54 -27.76
CA LEU A 92 6.75 0.61 -27.55
C LEU A 92 7.19 1.45 -26.35
N ARG A 93 7.69 0.80 -25.28
CA ARG A 93 8.26 1.53 -24.14
C ARG A 93 9.52 2.30 -24.53
N GLN A 94 10.40 1.69 -25.30
CA GLN A 94 11.57 2.39 -25.84
C GLN A 94 11.15 3.62 -26.66
N TRP A 95 10.16 3.47 -27.55
CA TRP A 95 9.62 4.60 -28.31
C TRP A 95 9.07 5.70 -27.39
N PHE A 96 8.37 5.34 -26.30
CA PHE A 96 7.91 6.32 -25.31
C PHE A 96 9.06 7.03 -24.58
N ASP A 97 10.15 6.32 -24.26
CA ASP A 97 11.30 6.93 -23.58
C ASP A 97 12.06 7.91 -24.50
N GLU A 98 12.09 7.63 -25.80
CA GLU A 98 12.75 8.47 -26.81
C GLU A 98 11.91 9.70 -27.23
N ASN A 99 10.58 9.63 -27.10
CA ASN A 99 9.66 10.67 -27.57
C ASN A 99 8.94 11.38 -26.41
N PRO A 100 8.91 12.73 -26.37
CA PRO A 100 8.21 13.49 -25.34
C PRO A 100 6.72 13.14 -25.19
N SER A 101 6.16 13.47 -24.03
CA SER A 101 4.70 13.37 -23.82
C SER A 101 3.97 14.38 -24.70
N GLY A 102 2.87 13.96 -25.32
CA GLY A 102 2.12 14.78 -26.28
C GLY A 102 2.62 14.69 -27.73
N THR A 103 3.67 13.91 -28.01
CA THR A 103 4.07 13.59 -29.39
C THR A 103 3.04 12.66 -30.03
N ASP A 104 2.53 13.06 -31.19
CA ASP A 104 1.60 12.23 -31.98
C ASP A 104 2.28 10.93 -32.45
N PRO A 105 1.60 9.77 -32.34
CA PRO A 105 2.14 8.49 -32.80
C PRO A 105 2.39 8.47 -34.32
N ASP A 106 3.67 8.35 -34.68
CA ASP A 106 4.16 8.21 -36.04
C ASP A 106 4.28 6.74 -36.45
N GLU A 107 4.69 6.48 -37.69
CA GLU A 107 4.83 5.10 -38.20
C GLU A 107 5.81 4.25 -37.36
N SER A 108 6.84 4.87 -36.76
CA SER A 108 7.77 4.15 -35.87
C SER A 108 7.08 3.67 -34.58
N ALA A 109 6.17 4.47 -34.01
CA ALA A 109 5.34 4.08 -32.88
C ALA A 109 4.47 2.84 -33.18
N TYR A 110 3.80 2.85 -34.35
CA TYR A 110 2.96 1.73 -34.78
C TYR A 110 3.77 0.49 -35.15
N THR A 111 4.97 0.66 -35.69
CA THR A 111 5.91 -0.45 -35.93
C THR A 111 6.31 -1.11 -34.60
N ALA A 112 6.66 -0.31 -33.59
CA ALA A 112 6.98 -0.79 -32.26
C ALA A 112 5.81 -1.52 -31.60
N LEU A 113 4.60 -0.95 -31.71
CA LEU A 113 3.36 -1.57 -31.24
C LEU A 113 3.08 -2.91 -31.95
N ALA A 114 3.24 -2.97 -33.27
CA ALA A 114 3.02 -4.20 -34.05
C ALA A 114 3.95 -5.33 -33.60
N ALA A 115 5.24 -5.02 -33.42
CA ALA A 115 6.23 -5.97 -32.92
C ALA A 115 5.86 -6.50 -31.53
N ASP A 116 5.50 -5.61 -30.61
CA ASP A 116 5.08 -6.00 -29.25
C ASP A 116 3.77 -6.81 -29.26
N LEU A 117 2.81 -6.49 -30.12
CA LEU A 117 1.56 -7.26 -30.26
C LEU A 117 1.80 -8.71 -30.73
N VAL A 118 2.81 -8.94 -31.58
CA VAL A 118 3.25 -10.29 -31.95
C VAL A 118 3.80 -11.03 -30.73
N THR A 119 4.71 -10.40 -29.97
CA THR A 119 5.24 -10.98 -28.73
C THR A 119 4.13 -11.29 -27.72
N LEU A 120 3.17 -10.38 -27.55
CA LEU A 120 2.03 -10.60 -26.65
C LEU A 120 1.20 -11.81 -27.07
N ARG A 121 0.96 -11.98 -28.37
CA ARG A 121 0.23 -13.13 -28.91
C ARG A 121 0.94 -14.44 -28.57
N GLU A 122 2.25 -14.51 -28.76
CA GLU A 122 3.07 -15.70 -28.47
C GLU A 122 3.04 -16.05 -26.98
N LEU A 123 3.14 -15.05 -26.11
CA LEU A 123 3.08 -15.21 -24.66
C LEU A 123 1.65 -15.40 -24.11
N LYS A 124 0.62 -15.32 -24.97
CA LYS A 124 -0.80 -15.32 -24.57
C LYS A 124 -1.15 -14.22 -23.56
N ALA A 125 -0.43 -13.09 -23.64
CA ALA A 125 -0.53 -11.96 -22.72
C ALA A 125 -1.39 -10.74 -23.16
N PRO A 126 -2.09 -10.68 -24.32
CA PRO A 126 -2.76 -9.45 -24.72
C PRO A 126 -3.94 -9.08 -23.80
N GLY A 127 -4.57 -10.07 -23.16
CA GLY A 127 -5.60 -9.83 -22.17
C GLY A 127 -5.06 -9.16 -20.90
N GLN A 128 -3.84 -9.50 -20.47
CA GLN A 128 -3.20 -8.90 -19.30
C GLN A 128 -2.95 -7.40 -19.55
N VAL A 129 -2.26 -7.09 -20.65
CA VAL A 129 -1.93 -5.72 -21.06
C VAL A 129 -3.21 -4.91 -21.25
N GLY A 130 -4.17 -5.45 -22.01
CA GLY A 130 -5.45 -4.81 -22.24
C GLY A 130 -6.22 -4.53 -20.95
N THR A 131 -6.19 -5.41 -19.95
CA THR A 131 -6.80 -5.14 -18.63
C THR A 131 -6.11 -4.02 -17.87
N ARG A 132 -4.77 -3.95 -17.91
CA ARG A 132 -4.03 -2.87 -17.25
C ARG A 132 -4.39 -1.50 -17.81
N ILE A 133 -4.51 -1.39 -19.13
CA ILE A 133 -4.93 -0.16 -19.80
C ILE A 133 -6.42 0.10 -19.56
N ASN A 134 -7.25 -0.95 -19.43
CA ASN A 134 -8.68 -0.83 -19.19
C ASN A 134 -9.05 -0.14 -17.87
N TYR A 135 -8.14 -0.06 -16.90
CA TYR A 135 -8.38 0.71 -15.66
C TYR A 135 -8.56 2.21 -15.92
N GLU A 136 -7.95 2.73 -16.99
CA GLU A 136 -7.96 4.16 -17.30
C GLU A 136 -8.71 4.44 -18.63
N ARG A 137 -8.64 3.53 -19.61
CA ARG A 137 -9.40 3.58 -20.87
C ARG A 137 -10.25 2.32 -21.08
N SER A 138 -11.55 2.42 -20.86
CA SER A 138 -12.51 1.33 -21.12
C SER A 138 -12.44 0.82 -22.57
N GLY A 139 -12.66 -0.48 -22.78
CA GLY A 139 -12.64 -1.09 -24.12
C GLY A 139 -11.25 -1.57 -24.56
N SER A 140 -10.20 -1.21 -23.81
CA SER A 140 -8.82 -1.60 -24.14
C SER A 140 -8.60 -3.12 -24.11
N ARG A 141 -9.26 -3.87 -23.22
CA ARG A 141 -9.10 -5.33 -23.18
C ARG A 141 -9.50 -6.00 -24.49
N SER A 142 -10.64 -5.62 -25.06
CA SER A 142 -11.07 -6.10 -26.37
C SER A 142 -10.16 -5.61 -27.49
N LEU A 143 -9.75 -4.35 -27.45
CA LEU A 143 -8.86 -3.75 -28.46
C LEU A 143 -7.53 -4.52 -28.59
N PHE A 144 -6.82 -4.73 -27.48
CA PHE A 144 -5.55 -5.47 -27.46
C PHE A 144 -5.73 -6.92 -27.90
N THR A 145 -6.77 -7.60 -27.42
CA THR A 145 -7.01 -9.01 -27.77
C THR A 145 -7.48 -9.20 -29.21
N LYS A 146 -8.21 -8.26 -29.81
CA LYS A 146 -8.62 -8.25 -31.22
C LYS A 146 -7.42 -7.99 -32.13
N THR A 147 -6.58 -7.04 -31.78
CA THR A 147 -5.43 -6.61 -32.62
C THR A 147 -4.29 -7.63 -32.55
N ALA A 148 -3.93 -8.13 -31.36
CA ALA A 148 -2.96 -9.21 -31.21
C ALA A 148 -3.37 -10.50 -31.95
N ARG A 149 -4.68 -10.71 -32.19
CA ARG A 149 -5.14 -11.86 -32.99
C ARG A 149 -4.73 -11.77 -34.47
N LYS A 150 -4.55 -10.55 -34.99
CA LYS A 150 -4.18 -10.28 -36.38
C LYS A 150 -2.72 -9.86 -36.54
N ALA A 151 -2.01 -9.57 -35.45
CA ALA A 151 -0.66 -9.00 -35.45
C ALA A 151 0.35 -9.68 -36.39
N GLN A 152 0.40 -11.02 -36.42
CA GLN A 152 1.31 -11.77 -37.32
C GLN A 152 1.02 -11.62 -38.82
N LYS A 153 -0.17 -11.10 -39.18
CA LYS A 153 -0.60 -10.89 -40.57
C LYS A 153 -0.57 -9.41 -40.98
N LEU A 154 -0.16 -8.52 -40.08
CA LEU A 154 -0.04 -7.11 -40.40
C LEU A 154 1.24 -6.89 -41.20
N GLU A 155 1.15 -6.09 -42.24
CA GLU A 155 2.28 -5.68 -43.08
C GLU A 155 2.41 -4.15 -43.02
N ALA A 156 3.60 -3.63 -43.32
CA ALA A 156 3.83 -2.20 -43.34
C ALA A 156 3.08 -1.55 -44.53
N PRO A 157 2.54 -0.32 -44.39
CA PRO A 157 2.61 0.56 -43.22
C PRO A 157 1.71 0.10 -42.05
N PHE A 158 2.31 -0.05 -40.88
CA PHE A 158 1.69 -0.57 -39.68
C PHE A 158 0.65 0.37 -39.08
N LYS A 159 0.80 1.69 -39.24
CA LYS A 159 -0.22 2.64 -38.80
C LYS A 159 -1.57 2.35 -39.46
N GLU A 160 -1.59 2.29 -40.78
CA GLU A 160 -2.81 2.00 -41.56
C GLU A 160 -3.33 0.60 -41.24
N ALA A 161 -2.44 -0.41 -41.24
CA ALA A 161 -2.83 -1.79 -40.96
C ALA A 161 -3.44 -1.99 -39.56
N ILE A 162 -2.96 -1.29 -38.53
CA ILE A 162 -3.50 -1.35 -37.16
C ILE A 162 -4.83 -0.60 -37.07
N LEU A 163 -4.94 0.58 -37.70
CA LEU A 163 -6.18 1.36 -37.72
C LEU A 163 -7.30 0.65 -38.49
N ASP A 164 -6.97 -0.09 -39.55
CA ASP A 164 -7.93 -0.94 -40.28
C ASP A 164 -8.47 -2.10 -39.42
N VAL A 165 -7.71 -2.55 -38.41
CA VAL A 165 -8.23 -3.53 -37.46
C VAL A 165 -9.24 -2.88 -36.52
N ASP A 166 -8.90 -1.71 -35.99
CA ASP A 166 -9.74 -0.95 -35.07
C ASP A 166 -9.30 0.53 -35.01
N GLU A 167 -10.21 1.44 -35.33
CA GLU A 167 -9.97 2.88 -35.36
C GLU A 167 -9.64 3.47 -33.97
N ASP A 168 -10.02 2.76 -32.90
CA ASP A 168 -9.71 3.13 -31.51
C ASP A 168 -8.21 3.30 -31.24
N TRP A 169 -7.34 2.72 -32.07
CA TRP A 169 -5.90 2.93 -31.97
C TRP A 169 -5.47 4.36 -32.33
N ALA A 170 -6.31 5.15 -33.01
CA ALA A 170 -6.03 6.56 -33.27
C ALA A 170 -6.27 7.46 -32.05
N ASP A 171 -6.93 6.95 -31.01
CA ASP A 171 -7.31 7.73 -29.82
C ASP A 171 -6.07 8.20 -29.02
N PRO A 172 -5.78 9.52 -28.97
CA PRO A 172 -4.62 10.05 -28.24
C PRO A 172 -4.61 9.65 -26.76
N LYS A 173 -5.80 9.53 -26.16
CA LYS A 173 -5.96 9.10 -24.77
C LYS A 173 -5.46 7.68 -24.55
N LEU A 174 -5.66 6.77 -25.51
CA LEU A 174 -5.12 5.41 -25.42
C LEU A 174 -3.60 5.44 -25.31
N TRP A 175 -2.94 6.21 -26.17
CA TRP A 175 -1.48 6.33 -26.20
C TRP A 175 -0.93 7.00 -24.93
N SER A 176 -1.60 8.02 -24.42
CA SER A 176 -1.24 8.62 -23.12
C SER A 176 -1.36 7.61 -21.97
N VAL A 177 -2.43 6.81 -21.93
CA VAL A 177 -2.60 5.76 -20.91
C VAL A 177 -1.54 4.66 -21.05
N MET A 178 -1.21 4.24 -22.29
CA MET A 178 -0.12 3.28 -22.53
C MET A 178 1.23 3.81 -22.07
N ARG A 179 1.51 5.09 -22.34
CA ARG A 179 2.69 5.79 -21.85
C ARG A 179 2.71 5.87 -20.32
N GLY A 180 1.59 6.20 -19.69
CA GLY A 180 1.48 6.19 -18.22
C GLY A 180 1.68 4.80 -17.61
N ALA A 181 1.39 3.74 -18.37
CA ALA A 181 1.60 2.35 -17.99
C ALA A 181 3.00 1.79 -18.38
N SER A 182 3.83 2.55 -19.11
CA SER A 182 5.18 2.12 -19.50
C SER A 182 6.09 1.89 -18.29
N SER A 183 5.84 2.65 -17.20
CA SER A 183 6.43 2.44 -15.89
C SER A 183 5.61 1.45 -15.07
N ALA A 184 6.28 0.45 -14.50
CA ALA A 184 5.66 -0.45 -13.52
C ALA A 184 5.23 0.30 -12.25
N TYR A 185 5.91 1.39 -11.90
CA TYR A 185 5.54 2.24 -10.77
C TYR A 185 4.56 3.33 -11.21
N THR A 186 3.41 3.39 -10.55
CA THR A 186 2.34 4.34 -10.84
C THR A 186 1.70 4.90 -9.57
N PHE A 187 1.40 6.19 -9.59
CA PHE A 187 0.57 6.85 -8.58
C PHE A 187 -0.87 7.11 -9.07
N ASN A 188 -1.21 6.63 -10.27
CA ASN A 188 -2.50 6.92 -10.90
C ASN A 188 -3.68 6.35 -10.09
N PHE A 189 -3.50 5.22 -9.38
CA PHE A 189 -4.54 4.69 -8.48
C PHE A 189 -4.86 5.61 -7.31
N TYR A 190 -3.86 6.33 -6.79
CA TYR A 190 -4.05 7.31 -5.72
C TYR A 190 -4.71 8.58 -6.24
N LEU A 191 -4.31 9.04 -7.43
CA LEU A 191 -5.03 10.14 -8.11
C LEU A 191 -6.49 9.77 -8.33
N ALA A 192 -6.76 8.56 -8.83
CA ALA A 192 -8.12 8.08 -9.02
C ALA A 192 -8.92 8.04 -7.71
N ALA A 193 -8.29 7.63 -6.59
CA ALA A 193 -8.94 7.66 -5.27
C ALA A 193 -9.29 9.08 -4.79
N LEU A 194 -8.60 10.09 -5.32
CA LEU A 194 -8.87 11.52 -5.10
C LEU A 194 -9.77 12.13 -6.18
N ASP A 195 -10.44 11.31 -7.00
CA ASP A 195 -11.24 11.76 -8.14
C ASP A 195 -10.44 12.62 -9.15
N MET A 196 -9.15 12.32 -9.32
CA MET A 196 -8.24 12.97 -10.27
C MET A 196 -7.68 11.96 -11.29
N ALA A 197 -7.29 12.44 -12.46
CA ALA A 197 -6.62 11.67 -13.49
C ALA A 197 -5.50 12.50 -14.15
N ARG A 198 -4.62 11.83 -14.91
CA ARG A 198 -3.68 12.53 -15.79
C ARG A 198 -4.30 12.66 -17.17
N ASP A 199 -4.19 13.85 -17.75
CA ASP A 199 -4.63 14.13 -19.10
C ASP A 199 -3.58 13.70 -20.14
N GLU A 200 -3.90 13.85 -21.42
CA GLU A 200 -3.06 13.51 -22.57
C GLU A 200 -1.68 14.18 -22.53
N THR A 201 -1.59 15.38 -21.93
CA THR A 201 -0.35 16.12 -21.74
C THR A 201 0.40 15.76 -20.44
N GLY A 202 -0.10 14.79 -19.66
CA GLY A 202 0.46 14.39 -18.37
C GLY A 202 0.11 15.30 -17.18
N GLN A 203 -0.70 16.34 -17.38
CA GLN A 203 -1.17 17.22 -16.30
C GLN A 203 -2.26 16.55 -15.47
N VAL A 204 -2.28 16.81 -14.16
CA VAL A 204 -3.28 16.26 -13.25
C VAL A 204 -4.55 17.11 -13.31
N THR A 205 -5.65 16.51 -13.74
CA THR A 205 -6.97 17.15 -13.88
C THR A 205 -8.02 16.36 -13.10
N ALA A 206 -9.12 17.03 -12.73
CA ALA A 206 -10.24 16.34 -12.09
C ALA A 206 -10.94 15.44 -13.10
N VAL A 207 -11.40 14.26 -12.67
CA VAL A 207 -12.19 13.37 -13.56
C VAL A 207 -13.54 14.00 -13.88
N ASP A 208 -14.22 13.55 -14.94
CA ASP A 208 -15.58 14.00 -15.27
C ASP A 208 -16.50 13.93 -14.04
N GLN A 209 -17.37 14.93 -13.86
CA GLN A 209 -18.28 15.06 -12.72
C GLN A 209 -19.10 13.78 -12.45
N LYS A 210 -19.44 13.01 -13.49
CA LYS A 210 -20.16 11.73 -13.35
C LYS A 210 -19.30 10.61 -12.73
N ARG A 211 -17.97 10.72 -12.80
CA ARG A 211 -17.00 9.76 -12.26
C ARG A 211 -16.40 10.21 -10.91
N GLN A 212 -16.59 11.47 -10.52
CA GLN A 212 -16.15 12.01 -9.21
C GLN A 212 -17.04 11.49 -8.08
N VAL A 213 -16.74 10.30 -7.56
CA VAL A 213 -17.58 9.64 -6.56
C VAL A 213 -16.78 9.35 -5.29
N TYR A 214 -15.48 9.11 -5.39
CA TYR A 214 -14.69 8.59 -4.28
C TYR A 214 -14.52 9.60 -3.15
N VAL A 215 -14.07 10.82 -3.43
CA VAL A 215 -13.83 11.86 -2.40
C VAL A 215 -15.10 12.14 -1.63
N LYS A 216 -16.22 12.32 -2.34
CA LYS A 216 -17.52 12.59 -1.72
C LYS A 216 -17.96 11.46 -0.79
N LEU A 217 -17.76 10.20 -1.19
CA LEU A 217 -18.08 9.05 -0.36
C LEU A 217 -17.15 8.95 0.85
N PHE A 218 -15.83 9.12 0.66
CA PHE A 218 -14.84 9.10 1.73
C PHE A 218 -15.09 10.17 2.78
N THR A 219 -15.38 11.41 2.37
CA THR A 219 -15.68 12.48 3.32
C THR A 219 -16.94 12.17 4.13
N ARG A 220 -18.00 11.65 3.49
CA ARG A 220 -19.24 11.29 4.18
C ARG A 220 -19.03 10.18 5.22
N THR A 221 -18.29 9.13 4.87
CA THR A 221 -18.04 8.01 5.77
C THR A 221 -17.09 8.40 6.90
N LEU A 222 -16.04 9.18 6.62
CA LEU A 222 -15.12 9.70 7.62
C LEU A 222 -15.82 10.61 8.64
N MET A 223 -16.68 11.50 8.18
CA MET A 223 -17.44 12.38 9.08
C MET A 223 -18.41 11.59 9.95
N LEU A 224 -19.06 10.56 9.40
CA LEU A 224 -19.95 9.69 10.16
C LEU A 224 -19.18 8.90 11.23
N SER A 225 -18.02 8.30 10.89
CA SER A 225 -17.23 7.54 11.85
C SER A 225 -16.65 8.42 12.96
N LEU A 226 -16.19 9.63 12.62
CA LEU A 226 -15.67 10.59 13.60
C LEU A 226 -16.78 11.07 14.55
N LEU A 227 -17.97 11.34 14.03
CA LEU A 227 -19.13 11.72 14.83
C LEU A 227 -19.55 10.62 15.81
N ILE A 228 -19.64 9.37 15.35
CA ILE A 228 -19.94 8.23 16.21
C ILE A 228 -18.86 8.07 17.29
N THR A 229 -17.59 8.13 16.90
CA THR A 229 -16.45 8.04 17.84
C THR A 229 -16.54 9.12 18.92
N PHE A 230 -16.83 10.36 18.53
CA PHE A 230 -16.98 11.46 19.47
C PHE A 230 -18.17 11.26 20.42
N MET A 231 -19.33 10.82 19.90
CA MET A 231 -20.49 10.49 20.73
C MET A 231 -20.20 9.35 21.72
N CYS A 232 -19.49 8.30 21.28
CA CYS A 232 -19.07 7.21 22.16
C CYS A 232 -18.18 7.72 23.29
N PHE A 233 -17.19 8.58 23.01
CA PHE A 233 -16.36 9.18 24.06
C PHE A 233 -17.19 10.04 25.01
N LEU A 234 -18.09 10.86 24.48
CA LEU A 234 -18.92 11.76 25.27
C LEU A 234 -19.88 11.01 26.22
N LEU A 235 -20.39 9.84 25.80
CA LEU A 235 -21.28 9.02 26.61
C LEU A 235 -20.54 8.03 27.52
N ALA A 236 -19.47 7.39 27.03
CA ALA A 236 -18.75 6.35 27.76
C ALA A 236 -17.82 6.93 28.84
N TYR A 237 -17.19 8.10 28.59
CA TYR A 237 -16.25 8.69 29.54
C TYR A 237 -16.89 9.02 30.90
N PRO A 238 -18.07 9.67 30.97
CA PRO A 238 -18.73 9.95 32.25
C PRO A 238 -19.11 8.67 33.00
N VAL A 239 -19.63 7.66 32.29
CA VAL A 239 -20.01 6.37 32.88
C VAL A 239 -18.80 5.65 33.45
N ALA A 240 -17.70 5.59 32.71
CA ALA A 240 -16.45 4.99 33.18
C ALA A 240 -15.87 5.74 34.39
N HIS A 241 -15.90 7.07 34.37
CA HIS A 241 -15.45 7.90 35.48
C HIS A 241 -16.30 7.69 36.75
N LEU A 242 -17.63 7.62 36.61
CA LEU A 242 -18.53 7.32 37.72
C LEU A 242 -18.25 5.94 38.32
N LEU A 243 -18.11 4.91 37.48
CA LEU A 243 -17.79 3.55 37.95
C LEU A 243 -16.42 3.47 38.64
N ALA A 244 -15.41 4.21 38.16
CA ALA A 244 -14.08 4.22 38.76
C ALA A 244 -14.02 4.96 40.11
N THR A 245 -14.95 5.88 40.39
CA THR A 245 -14.96 6.71 41.60
C THR A 245 -15.93 6.23 42.68
N LEU A 246 -16.74 5.19 42.41
CA LEU A 246 -17.66 4.60 43.38
C LEU A 246 -16.91 3.72 44.40
N PRO A 247 -17.14 3.89 45.72
CA PRO A 247 -16.53 3.04 46.73
C PRO A 247 -17.08 1.60 46.64
N LEU A 248 -16.20 0.61 46.87
CA LEU A 248 -16.39 -0.85 46.74
C LEU A 248 -17.61 -1.47 47.46
N ARG A 249 -18.45 -0.68 48.14
CA ARG A 249 -19.63 -1.14 48.89
C ARG A 249 -20.89 -1.34 48.04
N TYR A 250 -20.91 -0.88 46.79
CA TYR A 250 -22.05 -1.02 45.86
C TYR A 250 -21.71 -1.63 44.49
N SER A 251 -20.52 -2.25 44.33
CA SER A 251 -20.00 -2.69 43.02
C SER A 251 -20.02 -4.22 42.81
N ASN A 252 -21.01 -4.94 43.35
CA ASN A 252 -21.33 -6.32 42.97
C ASN A 252 -22.83 -6.47 42.78
#